data_AF-A0A6L4B5A4-F1
#
_entry.id   AF-A0A6L4B5A4-F1
#
_cell.length_a   1.000
_cell.length_b   1.000
_cell.length_c   1.000
_cell.angle_alpha   90.00
_cell.angle_beta   90.00
_cell.angle_gamma   90.00
#
_symmetry.space_group_name_H-M   'P 1'
#
loop_
_entity.id
_entity.type
_entity.pdbx_description
1 polymer ?
#
loop_
_entity_poly.entity_id
_entity_poly.type
_entity_poly.pdbx_seq_one_letter_code
_entity_poly.pdbx_strand_id
1 'polypeptide(L)'
;MKLSIPLIAATLAVCSASAQAATLTVGPYEAITRIAEAARLAKDGDTVLIQPGTYRGDVAVWRQRSLDIRGIGQRPVLEAAGASAEDKGTWVFAGGRFRVANIEFRGARATDHNGAGIRLEKGHLEVGNCVFEDNETAILTGNDGEAELRVRDSIFSRAPQDSLSLHHLLYAGRIRHLSVEGSRFHGGYLGHLLKSRAARSEIRYNLLVDGREGRASYELEFPNGGVALVVGNVIGQSRASANITMVAYGAESAVWPENRLVLSHNTLISEGWRPALFARVWGSRLPASTTVVTRNNLLAGFGLFDLVLPGVHQGNHLLLPGTLETESFAFSLPEDSPLRGQVVMSSPATEAELVPTAEFSFPVGTTPLVMPAKWAPGAFQSVGIRLRPGSAGLPSPSPASR
;
A
#
# COMPACT_ATOMS: atom_id res chain seq x y z
N MET A 1 15.01 67.29 -47.45
CA MET A 1 14.95 66.97 -46.01
C MET A 1 14.15 65.71 -45.80
N LYS A 2 14.81 64.59 -45.50
CA LYS A 2 14.17 63.40 -44.91
C LYS A 2 15.05 63.01 -43.72
N LEU A 3 14.59 63.32 -42.51
CA LEU A 3 15.25 62.91 -41.27
C LEU A 3 14.84 61.46 -40.97
N SER A 4 15.82 60.56 -40.96
CA SER A 4 15.68 59.18 -40.52
C SER A 4 16.08 59.12 -39.05
N ILE A 5 15.13 58.87 -38.15
CA ILE A 5 15.37 58.65 -36.72
C ILE A 5 15.67 57.16 -36.52
N PRO A 6 16.81 56.76 -35.92
CA PRO A 6 17.04 55.36 -35.60
C PRO A 6 16.28 54.99 -34.32
N LEU A 7 15.44 53.97 -34.41
CA LEU A 7 14.75 53.35 -33.28
C LEU A 7 15.74 52.41 -32.58
N ILE A 8 16.25 52.80 -31.41
CA ILE A 8 17.08 51.92 -30.57
C ILE A 8 16.13 50.95 -29.85
N ALA A 9 16.12 49.69 -30.28
CA ALA A 9 15.43 48.61 -29.59
C ALA A 9 16.26 48.19 -28.37
N ALA A 10 15.77 48.52 -27.17
CA ALA A 10 16.33 48.03 -25.92
C ALA A 10 15.88 46.58 -25.68
N THR A 11 16.75 45.61 -25.96
CA THR A 11 16.58 44.22 -25.54
C THR A 11 16.75 44.10 -24.03
N LEU A 12 15.64 43.98 -23.30
CA LEU A 12 15.61 43.55 -21.90
C LEU A 12 16.02 42.07 -21.84
N ALA A 13 17.25 41.80 -21.43
CA ALA A 13 17.70 40.47 -21.06
C ALA A 13 16.99 40.07 -19.76
N VAL A 14 15.92 39.28 -19.88
CA VAL A 14 15.32 38.59 -18.74
C VAL A 14 16.30 37.50 -18.32
N CYS A 15 17.12 37.79 -17.30
CA CYS A 15 17.87 36.77 -16.58
C CYS A 15 16.85 35.84 -15.89
N SER A 16 16.49 34.73 -16.54
CA SER A 16 15.82 33.63 -15.88
C SER A 16 16.82 33.04 -14.87
N ALA A 17 16.79 33.54 -13.63
CA ALA A 17 17.44 32.86 -12.52
C ALA A 17 16.83 31.46 -12.46
N SER A 18 17.62 30.44 -12.78
CA SER A 18 17.25 29.06 -12.52
C SER A 18 17.01 28.96 -11.01
N ALA A 19 15.74 28.82 -10.60
CA ALA A 19 15.41 28.57 -9.20
C ALA A 19 16.08 27.25 -8.80
N GLN A 20 17.20 27.35 -8.10
CA GLN A 20 17.90 26.19 -7.58
C GLN A 20 17.09 25.65 -6.42
N ALA A 21 16.73 24.36 -6.48
CA ALA A 21 16.05 23.67 -5.39
C ALA A 21 16.85 23.81 -4.08
N ALA A 22 16.22 24.35 -3.05
CA ALA A 22 16.83 24.52 -1.75
C ALA A 22 16.67 23.25 -0.89
N THR A 23 17.50 23.14 0.15
CA THR A 23 17.34 22.12 1.19
C THR A 23 16.96 22.81 2.50
N LEU A 24 15.81 22.44 3.06
CA LEU A 24 15.36 22.89 4.37
C LEU A 24 15.58 21.76 5.37
N THR A 25 16.37 22.00 6.40
CA THR A 25 16.59 21.01 7.48
C THR A 25 15.71 21.36 8.67
N VAL A 26 14.94 20.38 9.14
CA VAL A 26 13.99 20.51 10.25
C VAL A 26 14.45 19.67 11.42
N GLY A 27 14.55 20.24 12.61
CA GLY A 27 15.06 19.52 13.78
C GLY A 27 15.04 20.34 15.07
N PRO A 28 15.06 19.69 16.25
CA PRO A 28 15.05 20.39 17.54
C PRO A 28 16.24 21.34 17.74
N TYR A 29 17.33 21.14 16.99
CA TYR A 29 18.55 21.96 17.04
C TYR A 29 18.82 22.71 15.72
N GLU A 30 17.86 22.71 14.80
CA GLU A 30 17.95 23.40 13.51
C GLU A 30 17.29 24.78 13.60
N ALA A 31 17.55 25.65 12.62
CA ALA A 31 16.87 26.94 12.53
C ALA A 31 15.35 26.78 12.32
N ILE A 32 14.94 25.72 11.60
CA ILE A 32 13.54 25.35 11.43
C ILE A 32 13.27 24.19 12.41
N THR A 33 12.57 24.48 13.50
CA THR A 33 12.31 23.46 14.53
C THR A 33 10.99 22.72 14.32
N ARG A 34 10.09 23.26 13.49
CA ARG A 34 8.76 22.71 13.24
C ARG A 34 8.53 22.38 11.76
N ILE A 35 7.87 21.27 11.51
CA ILE A 35 7.48 20.80 10.18
C ILE A 35 6.46 21.75 9.56
N ALA A 36 5.49 22.24 10.34
CA ALA A 36 4.53 23.24 9.86
C ALA A 36 5.22 24.50 9.30
N GLU A 37 6.32 24.92 9.94
CA GLU A 37 7.10 26.08 9.48
C GLU A 37 7.88 25.74 8.19
N ALA A 38 8.45 24.54 8.09
CA ALA A 38 9.05 24.06 6.85
C ALA A 38 8.04 24.06 5.69
N ALA A 39 6.82 23.58 5.92
CA ALA A 39 5.75 23.58 4.92
C ALA A 39 5.35 24.99 4.46
N ARG A 40 5.46 25.99 5.35
CA ARG A 40 5.22 27.40 5.03
C ARG A 40 6.36 28.02 4.21
N LEU A 41 7.60 27.62 4.48
CA LEU A 41 8.81 28.19 3.87
C LEU A 41 9.20 27.53 2.55
N ALA A 42 8.93 26.23 2.39
CA ALA A 42 9.33 25.46 1.23
C ALA A 42 8.70 25.98 -0.06
N LYS A 43 9.48 25.90 -1.14
CA LYS A 43 9.09 26.26 -2.51
C LYS A 43 9.09 25.04 -3.42
N ASP A 44 8.44 25.17 -4.56
CA ASP A 44 8.40 24.10 -5.57
C ASP A 44 9.82 23.64 -5.94
N GLY A 45 10.05 22.34 -5.84
CA GLY A 45 11.32 21.68 -6.14
C GLY A 45 12.25 21.49 -4.94
N ASP A 46 11.95 22.08 -3.78
CA ASP A 46 12.80 21.97 -2.58
C ASP A 46 12.82 20.54 -2.01
N THR A 47 13.89 20.26 -1.25
CA THR A 47 14.00 19.09 -0.38
C THR A 47 13.83 19.49 1.08
N VAL A 48 12.95 18.82 1.80
CA VAL A 48 12.77 18.98 3.25
C VAL A 48 13.37 17.75 3.95
N LEU A 49 14.43 17.97 4.72
CA LEU A 49 15.10 16.95 5.50
C LEU A 49 14.70 17.05 6.96
N ILE A 50 14.22 15.96 7.54
CA ILE A 50 13.73 15.94 8.93
C ILE A 50 14.70 15.13 9.79
N GLN A 51 15.29 15.76 10.79
CA GLN A 51 16.20 15.12 11.74
C GLN A 51 15.46 14.13 12.65
N PRO A 52 16.16 13.15 13.25
CA PRO A 52 15.57 12.28 14.26
C PRO A 52 14.94 13.07 15.41
N GLY A 53 13.78 12.62 15.86
CA GLY A 53 13.06 13.22 16.99
C GLY A 53 11.57 12.91 16.96
N THR A 54 10.88 13.26 18.05
CA THR A 54 9.41 13.21 18.14
C THR A 54 8.83 14.60 17.94
N TYR A 55 8.04 14.77 16.89
CA TYR A 55 7.38 16.01 16.50
C TYR A 55 5.92 15.95 16.93
N ARG A 56 5.68 16.28 18.21
CA ARG A 56 4.36 16.15 18.84
C ARG A 56 3.46 17.33 18.48
N GLY A 57 2.28 17.05 17.93
CA GLY A 57 1.27 18.04 17.53
C GLY A 57 1.72 18.93 16.36
N ASP A 58 2.73 18.52 15.61
CA ASP A 58 3.29 19.30 14.49
C ASP A 58 2.76 18.78 13.15
N VAL A 59 1.58 19.29 12.80
CA VAL A 59 0.83 18.91 11.60
C VAL A 59 1.05 19.93 10.47
N ALA A 60 0.93 19.51 9.22
CA ALA A 60 1.29 20.36 8.08
C ALA A 60 0.34 20.20 6.89
N VAL A 61 0.15 21.31 6.16
CA VAL A 61 -0.48 21.32 4.84
C VAL A 61 0.57 21.70 3.79
N TRP A 62 0.83 20.79 2.86
CA TRP A 62 1.76 20.97 1.76
C TRP A 62 1.01 21.43 0.51
N ARG A 63 1.28 22.67 0.09
CA ARG A 63 0.60 23.34 -1.05
C ARG A 63 1.50 23.51 -2.27
N GLN A 64 2.76 23.14 -2.15
CA GLN A 64 3.75 23.19 -3.22
C GLN A 64 3.37 22.24 -4.37
N ARG A 65 3.88 22.49 -5.56
CA ARG A 65 3.65 21.62 -6.72
C ARG A 65 4.57 20.41 -6.75
N SER A 66 5.74 20.51 -6.13
CA SER A 66 6.65 19.38 -5.99
C SER A 66 7.60 19.55 -4.82
N LEU A 67 7.79 18.51 -4.01
CA LEU A 67 8.80 18.44 -2.96
C LEU A 67 9.30 17.01 -2.79
N ASP A 68 10.54 16.87 -2.33
CA ASP A 68 11.04 15.64 -1.69
C ASP A 68 11.14 15.86 -0.18
N ILE A 69 10.45 15.05 0.62
CA ILE A 69 10.36 15.19 2.08
C ILE A 69 10.81 13.89 2.73
N ARG A 70 11.90 13.91 3.50
CA ARG A 70 12.45 12.67 4.06
C ARG A 70 13.11 12.81 5.42
N GLY A 71 12.96 11.79 6.25
CA GLY A 71 13.69 11.65 7.50
C GLY A 71 15.15 11.25 7.28
N ILE A 72 16.07 11.82 8.06
CA ILE A 72 17.50 11.50 8.05
C ILE A 72 17.82 10.50 9.16
N GLY A 73 18.55 9.43 8.84
CA GLY A 73 19.05 8.49 9.84
C GLY A 73 17.91 7.76 10.56
N GLN A 74 17.90 7.83 11.89
CA GLN A 74 16.80 7.30 12.70
C GLN A 74 15.49 7.99 12.33
N ARG A 75 14.43 7.18 12.16
CA ARG A 75 13.14 7.64 11.67
C ARG A 75 12.54 8.71 12.60
N PRO A 76 12.22 9.92 12.10
CA PRO A 76 11.44 10.90 12.82
C PRO A 76 10.02 10.41 13.08
N VAL A 77 9.49 10.69 14.26
CA VAL A 77 8.15 10.28 14.69
C VAL A 77 7.24 11.51 14.74
N LEU A 78 6.21 11.52 13.91
CA LEU A 78 5.17 12.54 13.92
C LEU A 78 4.00 11.98 14.73
N GLU A 79 3.83 12.53 15.92
CA GLU A 79 2.71 12.21 16.80
C GLU A 79 1.65 13.29 16.63
N ALA A 80 0.50 12.95 16.05
CA ALA A 80 -0.57 13.93 15.80
C ALA A 80 -1.08 14.55 17.10
N ALA A 81 -1.20 13.73 18.15
CA ALA A 81 -1.37 14.18 19.52
C ALA A 81 -2.58 15.12 19.74
N GLY A 82 -3.67 14.83 19.02
CA GLY A 82 -4.92 15.60 19.01
C GLY A 82 -4.95 16.75 17.99
N ALA A 83 -3.81 17.09 17.36
CA ALA A 83 -3.77 18.04 16.26
C ALA A 83 -4.10 17.37 14.92
N SER A 84 -4.77 18.11 14.04
CA SER A 84 -5.15 17.65 12.70
C SER A 84 -5.10 18.83 11.72
N ALA A 85 -4.31 18.69 10.66
CA ALA A 85 -4.25 19.67 9.59
C ALA A 85 -5.55 19.61 8.77
N GLU A 86 -6.20 20.77 8.63
CA GLU A 86 -7.51 20.93 7.98
C GLU A 86 -8.63 20.01 8.53
N ASP A 87 -8.47 19.49 9.75
CA ASP A 87 -9.32 18.42 10.29
C ASP A 87 -9.40 17.18 9.39
N LYS A 88 -8.29 16.83 8.75
CA LYS A 88 -8.18 15.68 7.83
C LYS A 88 -7.07 14.71 8.19
N GLY A 89 -5.97 15.16 8.78
CA GLY A 89 -4.84 14.29 9.08
C GLY A 89 -3.59 14.98 9.60
N THR A 90 -2.54 14.21 9.91
CA THR A 90 -1.23 14.76 10.31
C THR A 90 -0.64 15.60 9.20
N TRP A 91 -0.55 15.04 7.98
CA TRP A 91 -0.13 15.77 6.79
C TRP A 91 -1.21 15.77 5.72
N VAL A 92 -1.47 16.94 5.14
CA VAL A 92 -2.39 17.10 4.00
C VAL A 92 -1.62 17.60 2.79
N PHE A 93 -1.65 16.84 1.69
CA PHE A 93 -1.14 17.26 0.39
C PHE A 93 -2.29 17.77 -0.46
N ALA A 94 -2.33 19.08 -0.72
CA ALA A 94 -3.43 19.72 -1.44
C ALA A 94 -3.47 19.35 -2.94
N GLY A 95 -2.29 19.07 -3.51
CA GLY A 95 -2.10 18.75 -4.92
C GLY A 95 -0.64 18.95 -5.32
N GLY A 96 -0.12 18.15 -6.25
CA GLY A 96 1.27 18.27 -6.71
C GLY A 96 1.92 16.91 -6.97
N ARG A 97 3.26 16.86 -6.88
CA ARG A 97 4.10 15.67 -7.01
C ARG A 97 5.08 15.57 -5.85
N PHE A 98 4.78 14.70 -4.90
CA PHE A 98 5.52 14.60 -3.65
C PHE A 98 6.18 13.24 -3.50
N ARG A 99 7.36 13.24 -2.86
CA ARG A 99 7.98 12.04 -2.32
C ARG A 99 8.08 12.18 -0.82
N VAL A 100 7.68 11.14 -0.09
CA VAL A 100 7.75 11.06 1.36
C VAL A 100 8.49 9.79 1.73
N ALA A 101 9.57 9.91 2.52
CA ALA A 101 10.34 8.73 2.90
C ALA A 101 10.92 8.75 4.32
N ASN A 102 11.01 7.57 4.94
CA ASN A 102 11.63 7.38 6.26
C ASN A 102 10.98 8.24 7.36
N ILE A 103 9.65 8.22 7.46
CA ILE A 103 8.89 8.96 8.47
C ILE A 103 7.87 8.03 9.13
N GLU A 104 7.66 8.21 10.42
CA GLU A 104 6.59 7.56 11.15
C GLU A 104 5.44 8.53 11.44
N PHE A 105 4.21 8.09 11.18
CA PHE A 105 2.98 8.81 11.46
C PHE A 105 2.16 8.04 12.48
N ARG A 106 1.82 8.67 13.61
CA ARG A 106 1.04 8.02 14.66
C ARG A 106 -0.04 8.89 15.30
N GLY A 107 -1.14 8.25 15.69
CA GLY A 107 -2.17 8.86 16.51
C GLY A 107 -3.10 9.83 15.78
N ALA A 108 -3.18 9.81 14.45
CA ALA A 108 -4.03 10.73 13.70
C ALA A 108 -5.52 10.47 14.00
N ARG A 109 -6.24 11.55 14.33
CA ARG A 109 -7.67 11.60 14.61
C ARG A 109 -8.28 12.83 13.93
N ALA A 110 -9.52 12.74 13.45
CA ALA A 110 -10.28 13.87 12.91
C ALA A 110 -11.74 13.82 13.38
N THR A 111 -12.46 14.94 13.27
CA THR A 111 -13.86 15.02 13.74
C THR A 111 -14.78 14.04 13.01
N ASP A 112 -14.49 13.74 11.74
CA ASP A 112 -15.26 12.80 10.92
C ASP A 112 -14.85 11.33 11.10
N HIS A 113 -13.94 11.06 12.05
CA HIS A 113 -13.36 9.74 12.32
C HIS A 113 -12.62 9.11 11.13
N ASN A 114 -12.04 9.94 10.26
CA ASN A 114 -11.14 9.54 9.16
C ASN A 114 -9.80 10.26 9.23
N GLY A 115 -9.31 10.57 10.43
CA GLY A 115 -8.03 11.23 10.65
C GLY A 115 -6.87 10.45 10.03
N ALA A 116 -6.29 11.03 8.98
CA ALA A 116 -5.28 10.36 8.19
C ALA A 116 -3.86 10.61 8.72
N GLY A 117 -2.96 9.62 8.72
CA GLY A 117 -1.52 9.91 8.83
C GLY A 117 -1.05 10.80 7.67
N ILE A 118 -1.43 10.41 6.45
CA ILE A 118 -1.33 11.27 5.25
C ILE A 118 -2.67 11.33 4.53
N ARG A 119 -3.14 12.55 4.27
CA ARG A 119 -4.25 12.86 3.36
C ARG A 119 -3.71 13.37 2.03
N LEU A 120 -3.99 12.68 0.93
CA LEU A 120 -3.70 13.14 -0.43
C LEU A 120 -4.99 13.61 -1.09
N GLU A 121 -5.17 14.92 -1.28
CA GLU A 121 -6.39 15.41 -1.92
C GLU A 121 -6.38 15.19 -3.43
N LYS A 122 -5.25 15.49 -4.09
CA LYS A 122 -5.04 15.38 -5.55
C LYS A 122 -3.56 15.16 -5.90
N GLY A 123 -3.28 14.79 -7.16
CA GLY A 123 -1.91 14.70 -7.68
C GLY A 123 -1.22 13.37 -7.39
N HIS A 124 0.12 13.37 -7.36
CA HIS A 124 0.93 12.16 -7.23
C HIS A 124 1.71 12.16 -5.91
N LEU A 125 1.64 11.05 -5.19
CA LEU A 125 2.40 10.82 -3.97
C LEU A 125 3.14 9.49 -4.04
N GLU A 126 4.44 9.54 -3.80
CA GLU A 126 5.26 8.37 -3.52
C GLU A 126 5.59 8.30 -2.02
N VAL A 127 5.28 7.18 -1.37
CA VAL A 127 5.58 6.91 0.04
C VAL A 127 6.52 5.72 0.13
N GLY A 128 7.65 5.86 0.81
CA GLY A 128 8.67 4.82 0.90
C GLY A 128 9.30 4.67 2.29
N ASN A 129 9.45 3.44 2.79
CA ASN A 129 10.09 3.20 4.09
C ASN A 129 9.44 3.98 5.26
N CYS A 130 8.11 4.14 5.21
CA CYS A 130 7.35 4.83 6.25
C CYS A 130 6.68 3.84 7.20
N VAL A 131 6.33 4.32 8.39
CA VAL A 131 5.54 3.58 9.36
C VAL A 131 4.28 4.37 9.68
N PHE A 132 3.15 3.68 9.69
CA PHE A 132 1.86 4.22 10.12
C PHE A 132 1.31 3.35 11.23
N GLU A 133 1.04 3.96 12.37
CA GLU A 133 0.64 3.28 13.59
C GLU A 133 -0.50 4.02 14.25
N ASP A 134 -1.59 3.33 14.60
CA ASP A 134 -2.67 3.92 15.40
C ASP A 134 -3.22 5.22 14.79
N ASN A 135 -3.54 5.17 13.49
CA ASN A 135 -4.26 6.25 12.80
C ASN A 135 -5.65 5.73 12.44
N GLU A 136 -6.71 6.55 12.57
CA GLU A 136 -8.07 6.19 12.10
C GLU A 136 -8.03 5.77 10.63
N THR A 137 -7.26 6.50 9.83
CA THR A 137 -6.80 6.01 8.54
C THR A 137 -5.30 6.28 8.40
N ALA A 138 -4.50 5.32 7.93
CA ALA A 138 -3.06 5.59 7.82
C ALA A 138 -2.73 6.45 6.57
N ILE A 139 -3.22 6.07 5.40
CA ILE A 139 -3.24 6.93 4.21
C ILE A 139 -4.65 6.99 3.63
N LEU A 140 -5.14 8.21 3.39
CA LEU A 140 -6.43 8.46 2.74
C LEU A 140 -6.24 9.34 1.51
N THR A 141 -6.70 8.89 0.34
CA THR A 141 -6.75 9.74 -0.85
C THR A 141 -8.14 10.30 -1.09
N GLY A 142 -8.21 11.47 -1.73
CA GLY A 142 -9.43 12.03 -2.27
C GLY A 142 -9.97 11.24 -3.47
N ASN A 143 -11.03 11.78 -4.07
CA ASN A 143 -11.68 11.25 -5.26
C ASN A 143 -11.33 12.12 -6.47
N ASP A 144 -10.09 12.01 -6.92
CA ASP A 144 -9.56 12.75 -8.07
C ASP A 144 -9.04 11.75 -9.12
N GLY A 145 -9.72 11.68 -10.27
CA GLY A 145 -9.49 10.66 -11.28
C GLY A 145 -8.10 10.70 -11.95
N GLU A 146 -7.31 11.75 -11.71
CA GLU A 146 -5.93 11.89 -12.18
C GLU A 146 -4.88 11.57 -11.11
N ALA A 147 -5.30 11.45 -9.85
CA ALA A 147 -4.38 11.21 -8.75
C ALA A 147 -3.73 9.82 -8.81
N GLU A 148 -2.51 9.74 -8.27
CA GLU A 148 -1.78 8.49 -8.14
C GLU A 148 -1.11 8.37 -6.76
N LEU A 149 -1.18 7.17 -6.21
CA LEU A 149 -0.48 6.82 -4.97
C LEU A 149 0.41 5.61 -5.22
N ARG A 150 1.71 5.77 -4.93
CA ARG A 150 2.68 4.67 -4.92
C ARG A 150 3.22 4.49 -3.51
N VAL A 151 3.08 3.30 -2.96
CA VAL A 151 3.57 2.92 -1.63
C VAL A 151 4.56 1.78 -1.77
N ARG A 152 5.73 1.93 -1.16
CA ARG A 152 6.76 0.90 -1.11
C ARG A 152 7.33 0.74 0.29
N ASP A 153 7.73 -0.49 0.62
CA ASP A 153 8.52 -0.81 1.80
C ASP A 153 7.96 -0.21 3.11
N SER A 154 6.65 -0.10 3.26
CA SER A 154 6.04 0.62 4.38
C SER A 154 5.25 -0.31 5.31
N ILE A 155 5.15 0.07 6.58
CA ILE A 155 4.40 -0.69 7.60
C ILE A 155 3.14 0.09 7.96
N PHE A 156 2.02 -0.60 7.97
CA PHE A 156 0.74 -0.09 8.42
C PHE A 156 0.22 -1.01 9.53
N SER A 157 -0.08 -0.43 10.69
CA SER A 157 -0.35 -1.25 11.88
C SER A 157 -1.33 -0.62 12.87
N ARG A 158 -1.97 -1.48 13.65
CA ARG A 158 -2.75 -1.14 14.86
C ARG A 158 -3.79 -0.07 14.57
N ALA A 159 -4.82 -0.43 13.82
CA ALA A 159 -6.01 0.41 13.73
C ALA A 159 -6.58 0.67 15.14
N PRO A 160 -7.17 1.86 15.40
CA PRO A 160 -7.82 2.13 16.66
C PRO A 160 -8.88 1.08 17.00
N GLN A 161 -8.95 0.63 18.26
CA GLN A 161 -9.90 -0.38 18.72
C GLN A 161 -11.17 0.26 19.31
N ASP A 162 -11.78 1.15 18.54
CA ASP A 162 -13.07 1.78 18.84
C ASP A 162 -14.07 1.49 17.71
N SER A 163 -15.36 1.64 18.02
CA SER A 163 -16.44 1.44 17.05
C SER A 163 -17.00 2.75 16.50
N LEU A 164 -16.22 3.83 16.50
CA LEU A 164 -16.68 5.16 16.07
C LEU A 164 -16.79 5.25 14.54
N SER A 165 -15.91 4.54 13.81
CA SER A 165 -15.93 4.45 12.36
C SER A 165 -15.34 3.13 11.86
N LEU A 166 -15.24 3.00 10.53
CA LEU A 166 -14.51 1.91 9.89
C LEU A 166 -13.08 2.38 9.62
N HIS A 167 -12.13 1.87 10.40
CA HIS A 167 -10.71 2.22 10.26
C HIS A 167 -10.07 1.56 9.04
N HIS A 168 -9.18 2.28 8.36
CA HIS A 168 -8.51 1.77 7.17
C HIS A 168 -6.99 1.96 7.25
N LEU A 169 -6.22 0.89 7.12
CA LEU A 169 -4.76 1.04 7.09
C LEU A 169 -4.27 1.67 5.77
N LEU A 170 -4.99 1.46 4.67
CA LEU A 170 -4.86 2.30 3.47
C LEU A 170 -6.21 2.39 2.78
N TYR A 171 -6.61 3.62 2.45
CA TYR A 171 -7.82 3.90 1.71
C TYR A 171 -7.51 4.81 0.50
N ALA A 172 -7.46 4.20 -0.68
CA ALA A 172 -7.48 4.91 -1.94
C ALA A 172 -8.92 5.18 -2.39
N GLY A 173 -9.27 6.45 -2.55
CA GLY A 173 -10.49 6.92 -3.21
C GLY A 173 -10.52 6.62 -4.70
N ARG A 174 -11.42 7.29 -5.43
CA ARG A 174 -11.55 7.15 -6.89
C ARG A 174 -10.43 7.89 -7.60
N ILE A 175 -9.26 7.25 -7.66
CA ILE A 175 -8.03 7.77 -8.26
C ILE A 175 -7.65 7.01 -9.53
N ARG A 176 -6.69 7.54 -10.30
CA ARG A 176 -6.19 6.87 -11.51
C ARG A 176 -5.50 5.56 -11.17
N HIS A 177 -4.58 5.60 -10.22
CA HIS A 177 -3.68 4.48 -9.98
C HIS A 177 -3.24 4.37 -8.53
N LEU A 178 -3.33 3.17 -7.99
CA LEU A 178 -2.71 2.75 -6.74
C LEU A 178 -1.67 1.67 -7.04
N SER A 179 -0.45 1.85 -6.51
CA SER A 179 0.58 0.80 -6.48
C SER A 179 1.03 0.60 -5.04
N VAL A 180 1.02 -0.64 -4.56
CA VAL A 180 1.51 -1.01 -3.22
C VAL A 180 2.43 -2.22 -3.36
N GLU A 181 3.70 -2.05 -3.00
CA GLU A 181 4.72 -3.08 -3.13
C GLU A 181 5.56 -3.24 -1.86
N GLY A 182 5.94 -4.48 -1.52
CA GLY A 182 6.89 -4.76 -0.44
C GLY A 182 6.44 -4.28 0.93
N SER A 183 5.15 -4.02 1.13
CA SER A 183 4.62 -3.38 2.33
C SER A 183 3.94 -4.40 3.25
N ARG A 184 3.82 -4.04 4.53
CA ARG A 184 3.24 -4.90 5.57
C ARG A 184 2.04 -4.24 6.21
N PHE A 185 0.94 -4.98 6.32
CA PHE A 185 -0.32 -4.55 6.94
C PHE A 185 -0.72 -5.57 7.99
N HIS A 186 -1.02 -5.13 9.22
CA HIS A 186 -1.48 -6.01 10.30
C HIS A 186 -2.24 -5.24 11.39
N GLY A 187 -3.03 -5.94 12.19
CA GLY A 187 -3.77 -5.36 13.32
C GLY A 187 -4.83 -4.35 12.88
N GLY A 188 -5.63 -4.69 11.88
CA GLY A 188 -6.84 -3.95 11.50
C GLY A 188 -7.97 -4.14 12.51
N TYR A 189 -9.00 -3.29 12.42
CA TYR A 189 -10.16 -3.35 13.32
C TYR A 189 -11.42 -2.81 12.61
N LEU A 190 -12.46 -3.64 12.49
CA LEU A 190 -13.78 -3.39 11.87
C LEU A 190 -13.80 -2.96 10.40
N GLY A 191 -12.92 -2.07 9.96
CA GLY A 191 -12.73 -1.68 8.57
C GLY A 191 -11.74 -2.60 7.85
N HIS A 192 -10.77 -2.06 7.12
CA HIS A 192 -9.96 -2.84 6.18
C HIS A 192 -8.46 -2.64 6.34
N LEU A 193 -7.67 -3.65 5.99
CA LEU A 193 -6.23 -3.43 5.81
C LEU A 193 -6.00 -2.54 4.57
N LEU A 194 -6.59 -2.88 3.43
CA LEU A 194 -6.48 -2.07 2.22
C LEU A 194 -7.81 -1.98 1.48
N LYS A 195 -8.31 -0.76 1.31
CA LYS A 195 -9.47 -0.45 0.46
C LYS A 195 -9.05 0.43 -0.72
N SER A 196 -9.40 0.04 -1.94
CA SER A 196 -9.08 0.82 -3.15
C SER A 196 -10.26 0.98 -4.09
N ARG A 197 -10.62 2.23 -4.37
CA ARG A 197 -11.56 2.63 -5.42
C ARG A 197 -10.86 3.05 -6.72
N ALA A 198 -9.55 2.86 -6.83
CA ALA A 198 -8.78 3.29 -7.98
C ALA A 198 -9.21 2.59 -9.27
N ALA A 199 -9.03 3.26 -10.42
CA ALA A 199 -9.25 2.67 -11.73
C ALA A 199 -8.31 1.49 -11.99
N ARG A 200 -7.06 1.61 -11.51
CA ARG A 200 -6.06 0.55 -11.55
C ARG A 200 -5.35 0.39 -10.21
N SER A 201 -5.37 -0.80 -9.64
CA SER A 201 -4.66 -1.16 -8.41
C SER A 201 -3.64 -2.28 -8.68
N GLU A 202 -2.37 -2.01 -8.40
CA GLU A 202 -1.28 -2.99 -8.42
C GLU A 202 -0.86 -3.30 -6.99
N ILE A 203 -1.26 -4.46 -6.48
CA ILE A 203 -0.94 -4.92 -5.13
C ILE A 203 0.03 -6.09 -5.29
N ARG A 204 1.32 -5.85 -5.07
CA ARG A 204 2.38 -6.82 -5.36
C ARG A 204 3.29 -7.09 -4.18
N TYR A 205 3.60 -8.36 -3.93
CA TYR A 205 4.66 -8.75 -3.00
C TYR A 205 4.52 -8.11 -1.61
N ASN A 206 3.30 -8.07 -1.07
CA ASN A 206 3.01 -7.52 0.25
C ASN A 206 2.71 -8.63 1.25
N LEU A 207 2.83 -8.29 2.54
CA LEU A 207 2.38 -9.10 3.66
C LEU A 207 1.17 -8.43 4.31
N LEU A 208 -0.05 -8.80 3.88
CA LEU A 208 -1.33 -8.33 4.42
C LEU A 208 -1.92 -9.39 5.36
N VAL A 209 -1.30 -9.59 6.51
CA VAL A 209 -1.72 -10.60 7.50
C VAL A 209 -2.20 -9.87 8.73
N ASP A 210 -3.51 -9.93 8.97
CA ASP A 210 -4.15 -9.18 10.06
C ASP A 210 -3.60 -9.59 11.44
N GLY A 211 -3.23 -10.87 11.58
CA GLY A 211 -2.59 -11.45 12.75
C GLY A 211 -3.57 -11.73 13.89
N ARG A 212 -3.10 -12.42 14.93
CA ARG A 212 -3.93 -12.90 16.05
C ARG A 212 -4.82 -11.86 16.72
N GLU A 213 -4.36 -10.62 16.82
CA GLU A 213 -5.09 -9.52 17.45
C GLU A 213 -5.95 -8.72 16.46
N GLY A 214 -5.76 -8.95 15.16
CA GLY A 214 -6.48 -8.29 14.09
C GLY A 214 -7.96 -8.66 14.06
N ARG A 215 -8.78 -7.70 13.65
CA ARG A 215 -10.23 -7.82 13.47
C ARG A 215 -10.70 -7.03 12.24
N ALA A 216 -9.90 -6.98 11.18
CA ALA A 216 -10.31 -6.39 9.92
C ALA A 216 -11.58 -7.10 9.40
N SER A 217 -12.47 -6.35 8.76
CA SER A 217 -13.58 -6.91 7.99
C SER A 217 -13.07 -7.52 6.69
N TYR A 218 -12.26 -6.78 5.92
CA TYR A 218 -11.62 -7.29 4.71
C TYR A 218 -10.12 -6.99 4.79
N GLU A 219 -9.32 -7.97 4.42
CA GLU A 219 -7.89 -7.80 4.24
C GLU A 219 -7.62 -7.01 2.96
N LEU A 220 -8.46 -7.18 1.93
CA LEU A 220 -8.34 -6.45 0.68
C LEU A 220 -9.70 -6.20 0.02
N GLU A 221 -10.03 -4.94 -0.27
CA GLU A 221 -11.30 -4.56 -0.90
C GLU A 221 -11.11 -3.64 -2.12
N PHE A 222 -11.79 -3.99 -3.22
CA PHE A 222 -11.95 -3.18 -4.43
C PHE A 222 -13.43 -2.90 -4.68
N PRO A 223 -14.07 -2.04 -3.87
CA PRO A 223 -15.52 -1.90 -3.87
C PRO A 223 -16.11 -1.39 -5.18
N ASN A 224 -15.34 -0.60 -5.97
CA ASN A 224 -15.80 -0.02 -7.23
C ASN A 224 -15.33 -0.76 -8.50
N GLY A 225 -14.81 -1.98 -8.34
CA GLY A 225 -14.22 -2.73 -9.45
C GLY A 225 -12.90 -2.09 -9.90
N GLY A 226 -12.77 -1.85 -11.21
CA GLY A 226 -11.52 -1.40 -11.84
C GLY A 226 -10.57 -2.55 -12.15
N VAL A 227 -9.39 -2.25 -12.66
CA VAL A 227 -8.34 -3.26 -12.89
C VAL A 227 -7.57 -3.49 -11.60
N ALA A 228 -7.72 -4.65 -10.98
CA ALA A 228 -7.03 -5.04 -9.76
C ALA A 228 -6.08 -6.21 -10.05
N LEU A 229 -4.78 -5.94 -10.00
CA LEU A 229 -3.71 -6.91 -10.15
C LEU A 229 -3.14 -7.23 -8.76
N VAL A 230 -3.45 -8.42 -8.26
CA VAL A 230 -3.01 -8.90 -6.94
C VAL A 230 -2.04 -10.05 -7.16
N VAL A 231 -0.75 -9.78 -7.03
CA VAL A 231 0.31 -10.74 -7.44
C VAL A 231 1.36 -10.95 -6.35
N GLY A 232 1.63 -12.21 -6.00
CA GLY A 232 2.76 -12.53 -5.11
C GLY A 232 2.56 -12.07 -3.66
N ASN A 233 1.34 -11.82 -3.21
CA ASN A 233 1.07 -11.35 -1.84
C ASN A 233 0.78 -12.51 -0.90
N VAL A 234 1.08 -12.31 0.37
CA VAL A 234 0.51 -13.11 1.46
C VAL A 234 -0.66 -12.32 2.03
N ILE A 235 -1.84 -12.92 2.09
CA ILE A 235 -3.07 -12.31 2.62
C ILE A 235 -3.63 -13.25 3.69
N GLY A 236 -3.71 -12.78 4.93
CA GLY A 236 -4.07 -13.59 6.09
C GLY A 236 -5.23 -12.99 6.87
N GLN A 237 -6.35 -13.70 6.90
CA GLN A 237 -7.54 -13.35 7.66
C GLN A 237 -7.47 -13.90 9.08
N SER A 238 -7.68 -13.01 10.05
CA SER A 238 -7.68 -13.34 11.48
C SER A 238 -8.85 -14.25 11.86
N ARG A 239 -8.64 -15.08 12.89
CA ARG A 239 -9.71 -15.84 13.56
C ARG A 239 -10.86 -14.97 14.06
N ALA A 240 -10.55 -13.72 14.39
CA ALA A 240 -11.50 -12.77 14.97
C ALA A 240 -12.13 -11.84 13.93
N SER A 241 -11.79 -11.96 12.64
CA SER A 241 -12.42 -11.18 11.56
C SER A 241 -13.92 -11.45 11.55
N ALA A 242 -14.74 -10.39 11.59
CA ALA A 242 -16.20 -10.52 11.67
C ALA A 242 -16.79 -11.00 10.34
N ASN A 243 -16.26 -10.50 9.22
CA ASN A 243 -16.59 -10.94 7.88
C ASN A 243 -15.83 -12.22 7.53
N ILE A 244 -16.45 -13.09 6.74
CA ILE A 244 -15.81 -14.31 6.24
C ILE A 244 -15.09 -14.10 4.90
N THR A 245 -15.32 -12.97 4.25
CA THR A 245 -14.69 -12.67 2.96
C THR A 245 -13.31 -12.07 3.17
N MET A 246 -12.31 -12.55 2.45
CA MET A 246 -10.94 -12.04 2.56
C MET A 246 -10.63 -10.98 1.50
N VAL A 247 -10.83 -11.34 0.23
CA VAL A 247 -10.69 -10.42 -0.91
C VAL A 247 -12.06 -10.11 -1.50
N ALA A 248 -12.48 -8.85 -1.47
CA ALA A 248 -13.78 -8.41 -1.97
C ALA A 248 -13.65 -7.53 -3.22
N TYR A 249 -14.50 -7.77 -4.22
CA TYR A 249 -14.46 -7.06 -5.50
C TYR A 249 -15.86 -6.69 -6.01
N GLY A 250 -16.05 -5.40 -6.33
CA GLY A 250 -17.32 -4.85 -6.83
C GLY A 250 -18.44 -4.73 -5.79
N ALA A 251 -18.08 -4.73 -4.51
CA ALA A 251 -19.05 -4.76 -3.42
C ALA A 251 -19.96 -3.51 -3.36
N GLU A 252 -19.59 -2.37 -3.95
CA GLU A 252 -20.40 -1.14 -3.90
C GLU A 252 -21.09 -0.85 -5.24
N SER A 253 -20.33 -0.61 -6.31
CA SER A 253 -20.90 -0.27 -7.63
C SER A 253 -19.85 -0.29 -8.75
N ALA A 254 -20.28 -0.49 -9.99
CA ALA A 254 -19.44 -0.25 -11.18
C ALA A 254 -19.21 1.25 -11.39
N VAL A 255 -17.94 1.69 -11.42
CA VAL A 255 -17.58 3.08 -11.75
C VAL A 255 -16.66 3.15 -12.97
N TRP A 256 -15.87 2.11 -13.20
CA TRP A 256 -14.84 2.08 -14.25
C TRP A 256 -15.34 1.36 -15.52
N PRO A 257 -14.90 1.78 -16.73
CA PRO A 257 -15.27 1.12 -17.97
C PRO A 257 -14.61 -0.26 -18.10
N GLU A 258 -13.39 -0.40 -17.60
CA GLU A 258 -12.65 -1.67 -17.54
C GLU A 258 -12.71 -2.24 -16.13
N ASN A 259 -13.08 -3.52 -16.01
CA ASN A 259 -13.16 -4.24 -14.73
C ASN A 259 -12.51 -5.60 -14.89
N ARG A 260 -11.41 -5.80 -14.16
CA ARG A 260 -10.63 -7.02 -14.21
C ARG A 260 -10.02 -7.30 -12.85
N LEU A 261 -10.41 -8.40 -12.23
CA LEU A 261 -9.77 -8.90 -11.03
C LEU A 261 -8.80 -10.02 -11.41
N VAL A 262 -7.52 -9.87 -11.04
CA VAL A 262 -6.55 -10.94 -11.20
C VAL A 262 -5.84 -11.25 -9.89
N LEU A 263 -5.87 -12.52 -9.50
CA LEU A 263 -5.11 -13.05 -8.38
C LEU A 263 -4.11 -14.08 -8.93
N SER A 264 -2.82 -13.76 -8.89
CA SER A 264 -1.77 -14.67 -9.36
C SER A 264 -0.71 -14.91 -8.29
N HIS A 265 -0.36 -16.17 -8.04
CA HIS A 265 0.71 -16.51 -7.09
C HIS A 265 0.54 -15.85 -5.71
N ASN A 266 -0.68 -15.72 -5.19
CA ASN A 266 -0.88 -15.25 -3.82
C ASN A 266 -0.97 -16.45 -2.86
N THR A 267 -0.52 -16.24 -1.64
CA THR A 267 -0.78 -17.15 -0.52
C THR A 267 -1.92 -16.57 0.32
N LEU A 268 -3.07 -17.25 0.34
CA LEU A 268 -4.30 -16.82 1.03
C LEU A 268 -4.55 -17.72 2.24
N ILE A 269 -4.60 -17.15 3.44
CA ILE A 269 -4.67 -17.91 4.70
C ILE A 269 -5.88 -17.47 5.50
N SER A 270 -6.79 -18.38 5.82
CA SER A 270 -7.84 -18.13 6.81
C SER A 270 -7.57 -18.94 8.07
N GLU A 271 -7.43 -18.23 9.19
CA GLU A 271 -7.13 -18.88 10.47
C GLU A 271 -8.39 -19.32 11.22
N GLY A 272 -9.55 -18.78 10.84
CA GLY A 272 -10.83 -18.96 11.53
C GLY A 272 -11.44 -20.34 11.35
N TRP A 273 -12.34 -20.71 12.26
CA TRP A 273 -13.11 -21.96 12.16
C TRP A 273 -14.29 -21.86 11.18
N ARG A 274 -14.76 -20.62 10.91
CA ARG A 274 -15.83 -20.37 9.95
C ARG A 274 -15.27 -20.52 8.54
N PRO A 275 -16.02 -21.15 7.61
CA PRO A 275 -15.56 -21.27 6.24
C PRO A 275 -15.41 -19.87 5.62
N ALA A 276 -14.19 -19.54 5.20
CA ALA A 276 -13.87 -18.29 4.56
C ALA A 276 -14.35 -18.27 3.10
N LEU A 277 -14.62 -17.08 2.60
CA LEU A 277 -14.64 -16.79 1.17
C LEU A 277 -13.31 -16.12 0.84
N PHE A 278 -12.35 -16.90 0.35
CA PHE A 278 -11.01 -16.40 0.03
C PHE A 278 -11.05 -15.25 -0.99
N ALA A 279 -12.03 -15.29 -1.90
CA ALA A 279 -12.44 -14.12 -2.66
C ALA A 279 -13.95 -14.13 -2.91
N ARG A 280 -14.53 -12.93 -3.07
CA ARG A 280 -15.94 -12.75 -3.47
C ARG A 280 -16.07 -11.61 -4.47
N VAL A 281 -16.83 -11.87 -5.53
CA VAL A 281 -17.15 -10.92 -6.60
C VAL A 281 -18.65 -10.66 -6.63
N TRP A 282 -19.06 -9.40 -6.54
CA TRP A 282 -20.45 -8.98 -6.69
C TRP A 282 -20.76 -8.70 -8.17
N GLY A 283 -20.76 -9.75 -8.99
CA GLY A 283 -20.90 -9.63 -10.45
C GLY A 283 -22.16 -8.88 -10.91
N SER A 284 -23.27 -8.98 -10.17
CA SER A 284 -24.52 -8.26 -10.50
C SER A 284 -24.42 -6.73 -10.34
N ARG A 285 -23.37 -6.22 -9.69
CA ARG A 285 -23.09 -4.78 -9.51
C ARG A 285 -22.05 -4.27 -10.51
N LEU A 286 -21.52 -5.15 -11.37
CA LEU A 286 -20.43 -4.88 -12.29
C LEU A 286 -20.88 -5.08 -13.76
N PRO A 287 -20.17 -4.50 -14.74
CA PRO A 287 -20.49 -4.73 -16.14
C PRO A 287 -20.34 -6.21 -16.52
N ALA A 288 -21.14 -6.69 -17.47
CA ALA A 288 -21.08 -8.08 -17.95
C ALA A 288 -19.73 -8.45 -18.58
N SER A 289 -18.94 -7.47 -19.03
CA SER A 289 -17.58 -7.64 -19.53
C SER A 289 -16.52 -7.81 -18.43
N THR A 290 -16.92 -7.81 -17.15
CA THR A 290 -15.99 -7.99 -16.03
C THR A 290 -15.28 -9.33 -16.13
N THR A 291 -13.96 -9.29 -16.07
CA THR A 291 -13.13 -10.50 -16.09
C THR A 291 -12.58 -10.81 -14.71
N VAL A 292 -12.54 -12.09 -14.38
CA VAL A 292 -11.93 -12.58 -13.13
C VAL A 292 -11.04 -13.75 -13.49
N VAL A 293 -9.77 -13.65 -13.10
CA VAL A 293 -8.74 -14.63 -13.44
C VAL A 293 -7.98 -15.00 -12.17
N THR A 294 -7.87 -16.29 -11.89
CA THR A 294 -7.00 -16.77 -10.81
C THR A 294 -5.99 -17.78 -11.34
N ARG A 295 -4.72 -17.59 -10.96
CA ARG A 295 -3.60 -18.42 -11.38
C ARG A 295 -2.73 -18.77 -10.18
N ASN A 296 -2.43 -20.05 -10.01
CA ASN A 296 -1.33 -20.50 -9.15
C ASN A 296 -1.38 -19.95 -7.71
N ASN A 297 -2.58 -19.69 -7.15
CA ASN A 297 -2.69 -19.25 -5.76
C ASN A 297 -2.59 -20.46 -4.82
N LEU A 298 -1.98 -20.26 -3.67
CA LEU A 298 -1.92 -21.24 -2.60
C LEU A 298 -2.87 -20.81 -1.50
N LEU A 299 -3.81 -21.68 -1.12
CA LEU A 299 -4.80 -21.39 -0.10
C LEU A 299 -4.57 -22.30 1.10
N ALA A 300 -4.74 -21.79 2.32
CA ALA A 300 -4.68 -22.58 3.54
C ALA A 300 -5.80 -22.18 4.50
N GLY A 301 -6.53 -23.16 5.02
CA GLY A 301 -7.66 -22.94 5.92
C GLY A 301 -8.97 -23.51 5.38
N PHE A 302 -10.03 -23.40 6.18
CA PHE A 302 -11.36 -23.88 5.80
C PHE A 302 -12.10 -22.79 5.01
N GLY A 303 -12.51 -23.07 3.77
CA GLY A 303 -13.20 -22.08 2.96
C GLY A 303 -13.39 -22.46 1.49
N LEU A 304 -13.97 -21.54 0.73
CA LEU A 304 -14.25 -21.65 -0.68
C LEU A 304 -13.51 -20.58 -1.49
N PHE A 305 -13.10 -20.94 -2.70
CA PHE A 305 -12.45 -20.04 -3.65
C PHE A 305 -13.00 -20.27 -5.06
N ASP A 306 -12.42 -21.19 -5.83
CA ASP A 306 -12.77 -21.43 -7.23
C ASP A 306 -14.24 -21.84 -7.45
N LEU A 307 -14.86 -22.53 -6.47
CA LEU A 307 -16.25 -22.99 -6.58
C LEU A 307 -17.29 -21.87 -6.55
N VAL A 308 -16.94 -20.70 -6.01
CA VAL A 308 -17.87 -19.58 -5.80
C VAL A 308 -17.43 -18.31 -6.53
N LEU A 309 -16.23 -18.32 -7.10
CA LEU A 309 -15.69 -17.23 -7.88
C LEU A 309 -16.10 -17.42 -9.35
N PRO A 310 -16.63 -16.39 -10.02
CA PRO A 310 -16.83 -16.46 -11.47
C PRO A 310 -15.48 -16.31 -12.18
N GLY A 311 -15.39 -16.77 -13.43
CA GLY A 311 -14.25 -16.52 -14.30
C GLY A 311 -13.40 -17.75 -14.61
N VAL A 312 -12.10 -17.54 -14.85
CA VAL A 312 -11.16 -18.59 -15.27
C VAL A 312 -10.14 -18.85 -14.16
N HIS A 313 -10.18 -20.06 -13.61
CA HIS A 313 -9.38 -20.45 -12.44
C HIS A 313 -8.50 -21.66 -12.78
N GLN A 314 -7.19 -21.53 -12.57
CA GLN A 314 -6.22 -22.57 -12.96
C GLN A 314 -5.03 -22.61 -12.01
N GLY A 315 -4.56 -23.81 -11.67
CA GLY A 315 -3.35 -24.02 -10.87
C GLY A 315 -3.46 -23.58 -9.39
N ASN A 316 -4.66 -23.25 -8.90
CA ASN A 316 -4.83 -22.94 -7.48
C ASN A 316 -4.86 -24.24 -6.66
N HIS A 317 -4.26 -24.20 -5.46
CA HIS A 317 -4.18 -25.36 -4.59
C HIS A 317 -4.65 -25.02 -3.18
N LEU A 318 -5.57 -25.82 -2.65
CA LEU A 318 -6.05 -25.70 -1.27
C LEU A 318 -5.32 -26.71 -0.38
N LEU A 319 -4.66 -26.21 0.66
CA LEU A 319 -3.99 -26.97 1.70
C LEU A 319 -4.91 -27.18 2.90
N LEU A 320 -4.59 -28.19 3.71
CA LEU A 320 -5.27 -28.42 4.99
C LEU A 320 -5.03 -27.24 5.95
N PRO A 321 -5.99 -26.92 6.82
CA PRO A 321 -5.78 -25.96 7.90
C PRO A 321 -4.52 -26.28 8.72
N GLY A 322 -3.74 -25.25 9.05
CA GLY A 322 -2.49 -25.39 9.81
C GLY A 322 -1.25 -25.77 9.00
N THR A 323 -1.37 -26.02 7.69
CA THR A 323 -0.19 -26.30 6.84
C THR A 323 0.72 -25.08 6.69
N LEU A 324 0.13 -23.88 6.70
CA LEU A 324 0.84 -22.60 6.69
C LEU A 324 0.54 -21.86 7.99
N GLU A 325 1.55 -21.22 8.57
CA GLU A 325 1.44 -20.57 9.87
C GLU A 325 1.83 -19.09 9.76
N THR A 326 0.92 -18.24 10.21
CA THR A 326 1.06 -16.77 10.20
C THR A 326 1.99 -16.27 11.30
N GLU A 327 1.87 -16.81 12.52
CA GLU A 327 2.62 -16.37 13.70
C GLU A 327 4.12 -16.66 13.57
N SER A 328 4.48 -17.78 12.94
CA SER A 328 5.87 -18.15 12.64
C SER A 328 6.34 -17.65 11.26
N PHE A 329 5.45 -17.00 10.49
CA PHE A 329 5.65 -16.56 9.10
C PHE A 329 6.08 -17.69 8.14
N ALA A 330 5.59 -18.91 8.38
CA ALA A 330 5.79 -20.06 7.52
C ALA A 330 4.79 -20.06 6.36
N PHE A 331 5.09 -19.28 5.32
CA PHE A 331 4.20 -19.04 4.17
C PHE A 331 4.60 -19.77 2.88
N SER A 332 5.80 -20.35 2.84
CA SER A 332 6.36 -21.01 1.67
C SER A 332 6.18 -22.52 1.74
N LEU A 333 6.05 -23.19 0.60
CA LEU A 333 6.12 -24.64 0.52
C LEU A 333 7.54 -25.15 0.84
N PRO A 334 7.70 -26.30 1.52
CA PRO A 334 8.98 -26.99 1.64
C PRO A 334 9.59 -27.36 0.28
N GLU A 335 10.90 -27.57 0.21
CA GLU A 335 11.64 -27.86 -1.03
C GLU A 335 11.14 -29.13 -1.75
N ASP A 336 10.79 -30.14 -0.98
CA ASP A 336 10.32 -31.46 -1.42
C ASP A 336 8.80 -31.52 -1.65
N SER A 337 8.08 -30.41 -1.45
CA SER A 337 6.63 -30.36 -1.65
C SER A 337 6.25 -30.81 -3.08
N PRO A 338 5.30 -31.75 -3.23
CA PRO A 338 4.86 -32.22 -4.54
C PRO A 338 4.16 -31.13 -5.36
N LEU A 339 3.74 -30.04 -4.72
CA LEU A 339 3.13 -28.89 -5.39
C LEU A 339 4.15 -27.99 -6.10
N ARG A 340 5.44 -28.09 -5.77
CA ARG A 340 6.49 -27.41 -6.52
C ARG A 340 6.59 -28.04 -7.92
N GLY A 341 6.38 -27.21 -8.94
CA GLY A 341 6.26 -27.60 -10.35
C GLY A 341 4.80 -27.73 -10.82
N GLN A 342 3.81 -27.68 -9.92
CA GLN A 342 2.39 -27.75 -10.28
C GLN A 342 1.78 -26.36 -10.49
N VAL A 343 2.34 -25.63 -11.45
CA VAL A 343 1.82 -24.32 -11.87
C VAL A 343 1.35 -24.36 -13.32
N VAL A 344 0.36 -23.54 -13.62
CA VAL A 344 0.00 -23.21 -15.00
C VAL A 344 0.81 -22.00 -15.40
N MET A 345 1.78 -22.21 -16.29
CA MET A 345 2.60 -21.11 -16.80
C MET A 345 1.74 -20.21 -17.68
N SER A 346 1.55 -18.97 -17.23
CA SER A 346 0.99 -17.90 -18.05
C SER A 346 1.87 -17.67 -19.28
N SER A 347 1.26 -17.48 -20.44
CA SER A 347 2.00 -17.11 -21.66
C SER A 347 2.66 -15.75 -21.42
N PRO A 348 4.01 -15.66 -21.46
CA PRO A 348 4.72 -14.40 -21.25
C PRO A 348 4.35 -13.32 -22.28
N ALA A 349 3.82 -13.71 -23.44
CA ALA A 349 3.40 -12.79 -24.49
C ALA A 349 2.04 -12.11 -24.21
N THR A 350 1.17 -12.72 -23.39
CA THR A 350 -0.21 -12.24 -23.19
C THR A 350 -0.59 -12.02 -21.73
N GLU A 351 0.17 -12.58 -20.78
CA GLU A 351 -0.12 -12.56 -19.34
C GLU A 351 1.13 -12.28 -18.49
N ALA A 352 2.11 -11.52 -19.03
CA ALA A 352 3.38 -11.23 -18.35
C ALA A 352 3.22 -10.67 -16.94
N GLU A 353 2.22 -9.83 -16.72
CA GLU A 353 1.92 -9.20 -15.42
C GLU A 353 1.55 -10.20 -14.30
N LEU A 354 1.19 -11.44 -14.67
CA LEU A 354 0.80 -12.51 -13.76
C LEU A 354 1.98 -13.31 -13.22
N VAL A 355 3.12 -13.25 -13.91
CA VAL A 355 4.34 -13.94 -13.50
C VAL A 355 5.02 -13.11 -12.43
N PRO A 356 5.26 -13.63 -11.21
CA PRO A 356 5.96 -12.86 -10.21
C PRO A 356 7.43 -12.70 -10.60
N THR A 357 7.98 -11.52 -10.34
CA THR A 357 9.38 -11.15 -10.60
C THR A 357 10.16 -10.92 -9.31
N ALA A 358 9.49 -10.94 -8.16
CA ALA A 358 10.06 -10.76 -6.84
C ALA A 358 9.21 -11.50 -5.78
N GLU A 359 9.70 -11.51 -4.55
CA GLU A 359 9.01 -12.03 -3.37
C GLU A 359 9.11 -11.02 -2.23
N PHE A 360 8.14 -11.03 -1.32
CA PHE A 360 8.21 -10.20 -0.12
C PHE A 360 9.41 -10.57 0.77
N SER A 361 10.05 -9.55 1.34
CA SER A 361 11.13 -9.71 2.32
C SER A 361 10.71 -9.10 3.65
N PHE A 362 10.85 -9.85 4.73
CA PHE A 362 10.50 -9.39 6.06
C PHE A 362 11.53 -8.38 6.60
N PRO A 363 11.10 -7.32 7.32
CA PRO A 363 9.73 -6.95 7.70
C PRO A 363 8.96 -6.17 6.65
N VAL A 364 9.67 -5.62 5.65
CA VAL A 364 9.19 -4.90 4.47
C VAL A 364 10.26 -4.99 3.38
N GLY A 365 9.85 -4.90 2.12
CA GLY A 365 10.71 -4.93 0.95
C GLY A 365 10.40 -6.10 0.04
N THR A 366 11.12 -6.15 -1.07
CA THR A 366 11.07 -7.25 -2.03
C THR A 366 12.48 -7.77 -2.32
N THR A 367 12.58 -9.06 -2.64
CA THR A 367 13.78 -9.67 -3.21
C THR A 367 13.46 -10.11 -4.63
N PRO A 368 14.21 -9.64 -5.65
CA PRO A 368 14.05 -10.11 -7.02
C PRO A 368 14.20 -11.63 -7.13
N LEU A 369 13.35 -12.25 -7.95
CA LEU A 369 13.40 -13.68 -8.19
C LEU A 369 14.58 -14.04 -9.09
N VAL A 370 15.33 -15.05 -8.68
CA VAL A 370 16.12 -15.86 -9.60
C VAL A 370 15.18 -16.91 -10.16
N MET A 371 15.11 -17.04 -11.49
CA MET A 371 14.16 -17.93 -12.15
C MET A 371 14.25 -19.34 -11.56
N PRO A 372 13.17 -19.85 -10.92
CA PRO A 372 13.21 -21.13 -10.23
C PRO A 372 13.20 -22.28 -11.23
N ALA A 373 13.90 -23.37 -10.92
CA ALA A 373 13.84 -24.60 -11.71
C ALA A 373 12.44 -25.24 -11.67
N LYS A 374 11.75 -25.10 -10.54
CA LYS A 374 10.35 -25.50 -10.35
C LYS A 374 9.59 -24.35 -9.70
N TRP A 375 8.68 -23.75 -10.45
CA TRP A 375 7.75 -22.75 -9.95
C TRP A 375 6.77 -23.36 -8.95
N ALA A 376 6.41 -22.61 -7.92
CA ALA A 376 5.48 -23.00 -6.88
C ALA A 376 4.20 -22.16 -6.96
N PRO A 377 3.02 -22.75 -6.67
CA PRO A 377 1.85 -21.94 -6.35
C PRO A 377 2.10 -21.14 -5.07
N GLY A 378 1.47 -19.98 -4.96
CA GLY A 378 1.61 -19.07 -3.82
C GLY A 378 2.71 -18.01 -3.99
N ALA A 379 2.87 -17.20 -2.94
CA ALA A 379 3.68 -15.98 -2.93
C ALA A 379 5.19 -16.23 -3.01
N PHE A 380 5.65 -17.41 -2.60
CA PHE A 380 7.07 -17.75 -2.50
C PHE A 380 7.43 -18.92 -3.39
N GLN A 381 8.32 -18.64 -4.33
CA GLN A 381 9.10 -19.57 -5.14
C GLN A 381 10.33 -20.09 -4.38
N SER A 382 10.91 -19.30 -3.48
CA SER A 382 11.98 -19.73 -2.56
C SER A 382 11.42 -20.50 -1.34
N VAL A 383 12.31 -21.13 -0.57
CA VAL A 383 11.96 -21.80 0.70
C VAL A 383 12.26 -20.83 1.84
N GLY A 384 11.27 -20.58 2.69
CA GLY A 384 11.33 -19.61 3.77
C GLY A 384 11.15 -18.17 3.28
N ILE A 385 10.73 -17.30 4.21
CA ILE A 385 10.69 -15.86 3.97
C ILE A 385 12.09 -15.27 4.14
N ARG A 386 12.52 -14.42 3.21
CA ARG A 386 13.82 -13.73 3.31
C ARG A 386 13.75 -12.59 4.32
N LEU A 387 14.84 -12.39 5.06
CA LEU A 387 15.01 -11.25 5.94
C LEU A 387 15.76 -10.14 5.22
N ARG A 388 15.27 -8.91 5.31
CA ARG A 388 15.98 -7.73 4.81
C ARG A 388 17.23 -7.48 5.67
N PRO A 389 18.42 -7.28 5.07
CA PRO A 389 19.63 -6.91 5.81
C PRO A 389 19.41 -5.64 6.65
N GLY A 390 19.87 -5.63 7.90
CA GLY A 390 19.72 -4.48 8.82
C GLY A 390 18.43 -4.48 9.67
N SER A 391 17.61 -5.53 9.62
CA SER A 391 16.39 -5.70 10.44
C SER A 391 16.65 -6.24 11.86
N ALA A 392 17.88 -6.17 12.36
CA ALA A 392 18.25 -6.66 13.69
C ALA A 392 17.45 -5.92 14.78
N GLY A 393 16.46 -6.60 15.38
CA GLY A 393 15.61 -6.07 16.45
C GLY A 393 14.11 -6.36 16.31
N LEU A 394 13.64 -6.82 15.15
CA LEU A 394 12.27 -7.31 14.98
C LEU A 394 12.22 -8.83 15.19
N PRO A 395 11.12 -9.39 15.75
CA PRO A 395 10.98 -10.84 15.91
C PRO A 395 11.24 -11.51 14.56
N SER A 396 12.28 -12.34 14.51
CA SER A 396 12.65 -13.06 13.30
C SER A 396 11.63 -14.17 13.06
N PRO A 397 11.18 -14.37 11.81
CA PRO A 397 10.40 -15.54 11.47
C PRO A 397 11.26 -16.79 11.71
N SER A 398 10.69 -17.77 12.41
CA SER A 398 11.42 -18.97 12.82
C SER A 398 11.85 -19.76 11.58
N PRO A 399 13.08 -20.30 11.51
CA PRO A 399 13.43 -21.23 10.44
C PRO A 399 12.51 -22.44 10.56
N ALA A 400 11.73 -22.71 9.50
CA ALA A 400 10.79 -23.82 9.43
C ALA A 400 11.44 -25.13 9.91
N SER A 401 10.77 -25.81 10.85
CA SER A 401 11.19 -27.12 11.33
C SER A 401 11.15 -28.13 10.18
N ARG A 402 12.24 -28.91 10.08
CA ARG A 402 12.53 -29.93 9.07
C ARG A 402 11.48 -31.00 8.94
#